data_AF-A0A8X7E4E6-F1
#
_entry.id   AF-A0A8X7E4E6-F1
#
_cell.length_a   1.000
_cell.length_b   1.000
_cell.length_c   1.000
_cell.angle_alpha   90.00
_cell.angle_beta   90.00
_cell.angle_gamma   90.00
#
_symmetry.space_group_name_H-M   'P 1'
#
loop_
_entity.id
_entity.type
_entity.pdbx_description
1 polymer ?
#
loop_
_entity_poly.entity_id
_entity_poly.type
_entity_poly.pdbx_seq_one_letter_code
_entity_poly.pdbx_strand_id
1 'polypeptide(L)'
;LPEDLRDALAPPGPHTIWLYRPSTGEHVNVTVTPAGGKIGVYAMVFGLSGMETVDLASYYSPRHFLHFLALPFMGMEPAPSWARDWLTPPYGGWLAFNALYWVFWMNLALGLTNSLPLYPLDGGNILYNRLKRALGGGRRAEVISKRVVGLVSVASFVLLMIPIVMGFIR
;
A
#
# COMPACT_ATOMS: atom_id res chain seq x y z
N LEU A 1 -13.88 -20.83 31.57
CA LEU A 1 -13.85 -19.39 31.19
C LEU A 1 -15.04 -18.72 31.87
N PRO A 2 -14.87 -17.52 32.43
CA PRO A 2 -15.99 -16.66 32.87
C PRO A 2 -17.01 -16.46 31.73
N GLU A 3 -18.31 -16.35 32.03
CA GLU A 3 -19.37 -16.23 31.00
C GLU A 3 -19.24 -14.95 30.17
N ASP A 4 -18.84 -13.85 30.81
CA ASP A 4 -18.48 -12.57 30.21
C ASP A 4 -17.37 -12.68 29.15
N LEU A 5 -16.43 -13.61 29.34
CA LEU A 5 -15.35 -13.89 28.39
C LEU A 5 -15.80 -14.82 27.25
N ARG A 6 -16.86 -15.60 27.44
CA ARG A 6 -17.46 -16.46 26.39
C ARG A 6 -18.27 -15.65 25.40
N ASP A 7 -19.01 -14.64 25.87
CA ASP A 7 -19.81 -13.75 25.02
C ASP A 7 -18.94 -12.77 24.22
N ALA A 8 -17.82 -12.30 24.81
CA ALA A 8 -16.85 -11.48 24.10
C ALA A 8 -16.06 -12.25 23.01
N LEU A 9 -16.03 -13.59 23.09
CA LEU A 9 -15.37 -14.49 22.12
C LEU A 9 -16.38 -15.18 21.18
N ALA A 10 -17.69 -14.96 21.37
CA ALA A 10 -18.71 -15.48 20.48
C ALA A 10 -18.63 -14.74 19.13
N PRO A 11 -18.59 -15.44 17.99
CA PRO A 11 -18.68 -14.77 16.70
C PRO A 11 -19.98 -13.94 16.68
N PRO A 12 -19.97 -12.72 16.09
CA PRO A 12 -21.17 -11.90 16.04
C PRO A 12 -22.34 -12.72 15.48
N GLY A 13 -23.55 -12.46 15.97
CA GLY A 13 -24.74 -13.16 15.47
C GLY A 13 -24.95 -12.92 13.96
N PRO A 14 -25.86 -13.67 13.31
CA PRO A 14 -26.23 -13.37 11.94
C PRO A 14 -26.79 -11.96 11.82
N HIS A 15 -26.15 -11.11 11.00
CA HIS A 15 -26.58 -9.74 10.74
C HIS A 15 -27.16 -9.62 9.32
N THR A 16 -28.32 -8.98 9.19
CA THR A 16 -28.98 -8.76 7.89
C THR A 16 -28.60 -7.38 7.35
N ILE A 17 -27.96 -7.34 6.18
CA ILE A 17 -27.60 -6.10 5.48
C ILE A 17 -28.53 -5.94 4.27
N TRP A 18 -29.00 -4.71 4.05
CA TRP A 18 -29.81 -4.34 2.89
C TRP A 18 -28.88 -3.88 1.76
N LEU A 19 -28.72 -4.68 0.71
CA LEU A 19 -27.94 -4.30 -0.46
C LEU A 19 -28.87 -3.80 -1.56
N TYR A 20 -28.66 -2.57 -2.02
CA TYR A 20 -29.40 -2.00 -3.14
C TYR A 20 -28.80 -2.50 -4.46
N ARG A 21 -29.63 -3.11 -5.33
CA ARG A 21 -29.22 -3.56 -6.67
C ARG A 21 -29.60 -2.49 -7.70
N PRO A 22 -28.64 -1.73 -8.26
CA PRO A 22 -28.96 -0.62 -9.15
C PRO A 22 -29.60 -1.05 -10.48
N SER A 23 -29.35 -2.29 -10.92
CA SER A 23 -29.87 -2.81 -12.19
C SER A 23 -31.35 -3.21 -12.15
N THR A 24 -31.89 -3.50 -10.96
CA THR A 24 -33.30 -3.92 -10.81
C THR A 24 -34.10 -2.99 -9.89
N GLY A 25 -33.44 -2.05 -9.19
CA GLY A 25 -34.08 -1.14 -8.25
C GLY A 25 -34.54 -1.80 -6.95
N GLU A 26 -34.16 -3.05 -6.71
CA GLU A 26 -34.58 -3.82 -5.53
C GLU A 26 -33.55 -3.76 -4.40
N HIS A 27 -34.06 -3.84 -3.17
CA HIS A 27 -33.25 -4.10 -1.99
C HIS A 27 -33.22 -5.61 -1.73
N VAL A 28 -32.02 -6.18 -1.60
CA VAL A 28 -31.82 -7.59 -1.31
C VAL A 28 -31.34 -7.73 0.14
N ASN A 29 -31.99 -8.61 0.89
CA ASN A 29 -31.61 -8.93 2.27
C ASN A 29 -30.54 -10.00 2.25
N VAL A 30 -29.33 -9.64 2.68
CA VAL A 30 -28.24 -10.58 2.81
C VAL A 30 -27.96 -10.79 4.28
N THR A 31 -28.34 -11.97 4.79
CA THR A 31 -28.00 -12.40 6.14
C THR A 31 -26.59 -12.96 6.13
N VAL A 32 -25.66 -12.21 6.69
CA VAL A 32 -24.27 -12.62 6.84
C VAL A 32 -24.17 -13.36 8.17
N THR A 33 -24.07 -14.68 8.10
CA THR A 33 -23.75 -15.52 9.27
C THR A 33 -22.23 -15.57 9.42
N PRO A 34 -21.66 -15.15 10.56
CA PRO A 34 -20.22 -15.22 10.77
C PRO A 34 -19.78 -16.67 10.95
N ALA A 35 -19.56 -17.36 9.83
CA ALA A 35 -18.95 -18.68 9.84
C ALA A 35 -17.47 -18.52 10.24
N GLY A 36 -17.20 -18.59 11.54
CA GLY A 36 -15.86 -18.83 12.09
C GLY A 36 -14.77 -17.84 11.65
N GLY A 37 -15.03 -16.54 11.74
CA GLY A 37 -13.98 -15.51 11.62
C GLY A 37 -13.57 -15.12 10.19
N LYS A 38 -14.31 -15.55 9.16
CA LYS A 38 -14.09 -15.13 7.77
C LYS A 38 -15.31 -14.40 7.21
N ILE A 39 -15.41 -13.10 7.49
CA ILE A 39 -16.30 -12.21 6.74
C ILE A 39 -15.43 -11.53 5.67
N GLY A 40 -15.65 -11.92 4.41
CA GLY A 40 -15.06 -11.29 3.25
C GLY A 40 -15.67 -9.91 3.04
N VAL A 41 -15.00 -8.88 3.53
CA VAL A 41 -15.39 -7.48 3.31
C VAL A 41 -14.96 -7.06 1.91
N TYR A 42 -15.80 -7.38 0.91
CA TYR A 42 -15.61 -6.95 -0.48
C TYR A 42 -16.86 -6.33 -1.12
N ALA A 43 -17.85 -5.91 -0.32
CA ALA A 43 -19.04 -5.26 -0.85
C ALA A 43 -18.81 -3.81 -1.32
N MET A 44 -17.67 -3.18 -0.97
CA MET A 44 -17.50 -1.73 -1.18
C MET A 44 -16.50 -1.32 -2.27
N VAL A 45 -15.64 -2.23 -2.76
CA VAL A 45 -14.51 -1.83 -3.63
C VAL A 45 -14.68 -2.23 -5.10
N PHE A 46 -15.48 -3.25 -5.42
CA PHE A 46 -15.75 -3.62 -6.81
C PHE A 46 -17.24 -3.79 -7.03
N GLY A 47 -17.84 -2.81 -7.70
CA GLY A 47 -19.18 -2.96 -8.24
C GLY A 47 -19.23 -4.18 -9.17
N LEU A 48 -20.14 -5.10 -8.84
CA LEU A 48 -20.67 -6.14 -9.72
C LEU A 48 -19.67 -7.19 -10.23
N SER A 49 -19.42 -8.23 -9.42
CA SER A 49 -19.52 -9.65 -9.86
C SER A 49 -19.08 -10.59 -8.74
N GLY A 50 -20.02 -11.39 -8.23
CA GLY A 50 -19.73 -12.58 -7.42
C GLY A 50 -19.33 -12.31 -5.96
N MET A 51 -20.20 -12.69 -5.03
CA MET A 51 -19.81 -12.92 -3.64
C MET A 51 -18.99 -14.22 -3.57
N GLU A 52 -17.73 -14.18 -3.99
CA GLU A 52 -16.80 -15.25 -3.67
C GLU A 52 -16.18 -14.98 -2.29
N THR A 53 -16.10 -16.03 -1.47
CA THR A 53 -15.36 -16.01 -0.20
C THR A 53 -13.87 -15.93 -0.50
N VAL A 54 -13.35 -14.72 -0.71
CA VAL A 54 -11.93 -14.51 -0.97
C VAL A 54 -11.16 -14.69 0.33
N ASP A 55 -10.30 -15.71 0.38
CA ASP A 55 -9.41 -15.96 1.50
C ASP A 55 -8.43 -14.80 1.65
N LEU A 56 -8.48 -14.06 2.77
CA LEU A 56 -7.65 -12.87 2.98
C LEU A 56 -6.14 -13.19 2.93
N ALA A 57 -5.76 -14.44 3.20
CA ALA A 57 -4.38 -14.92 3.01
C ALA A 57 -3.93 -14.85 1.54
N SER A 58 -4.86 -14.98 0.58
CA SER A 58 -4.58 -14.79 -0.85
C SER A 58 -4.32 -13.33 -1.21
N TYR A 59 -4.91 -12.38 -0.49
CA TYR A 59 -4.72 -10.94 -0.73
C TYR A 59 -3.37 -10.42 -0.22
N TYR A 60 -2.83 -11.04 0.84
CA TYR A 60 -1.45 -10.80 1.30
C TYR A 60 -0.40 -11.64 0.53
N SER A 61 -0.80 -12.31 -0.55
CA SER A 61 0.13 -13.00 -1.45
C SER A 61 1.03 -12.00 -2.18
N PRO A 62 2.31 -12.34 -2.44
CA PRO A 62 3.19 -11.54 -3.30
C PRO A 62 2.62 -11.26 -4.70
N ARG A 63 1.65 -12.07 -5.16
CA ARG A 63 0.93 -11.85 -6.43
C ARG A 63 0.12 -10.54 -6.42
N HIS A 64 -0.30 -10.09 -5.25
CA HIS A 64 -1.01 -8.84 -5.02
C HIS A 64 -0.10 -7.75 -4.44
N PHE A 65 1.23 -7.89 -4.57
CA PHE A 65 2.20 -6.92 -4.07
C PHE A 65 1.90 -5.48 -4.53
N LEU A 66 1.49 -5.29 -5.80
CA LEU A 66 1.10 -3.97 -6.30
C LEU A 66 -0.17 -3.41 -5.62
N HIS A 67 -1.12 -4.27 -5.26
CA HIS A 67 -2.31 -3.85 -4.51
C HIS A 67 -1.93 -3.47 -3.08
N PHE A 68 -1.06 -4.25 -2.44
CA PHE A 68 -0.52 -3.93 -1.12
C PHE A 68 0.22 -2.58 -1.10
N LEU A 69 0.96 -2.28 -2.18
CA LEU A 69 1.56 -0.96 -2.43
C LEU A 69 0.55 0.15 -2.75
N ALA A 70 -0.67 -0.18 -3.16
CA ALA A 70 -1.69 0.81 -3.48
C ALA A 70 -2.55 1.21 -2.26
N LEU A 71 -2.57 0.39 -1.20
CA LEU A 71 -3.47 0.53 -0.05
C LEU A 71 -3.47 1.93 0.62
N PRO A 72 -2.36 2.65 0.78
CA PRO A 72 -2.38 3.99 1.39
C PRO A 72 -3.11 5.00 0.53
N PHE A 73 -2.89 4.93 -0.78
CA PHE A 73 -3.53 5.82 -1.76
C PHE A 73 -5.03 5.56 -1.89
N MET A 74 -5.49 4.37 -1.48
CA MET A 74 -6.90 4.00 -1.45
C MET A 74 -7.55 4.24 -0.08
N GLY A 75 -6.80 4.71 0.94
CA GLY A 75 -7.31 4.89 2.30
C GLY A 75 -7.69 3.57 2.99
N MET A 76 -7.13 2.45 2.55
CA MET A 76 -7.44 1.10 3.03
C MET A 76 -6.37 0.54 3.96
N GLU A 77 -5.47 1.38 4.46
CA GLU A 77 -4.24 0.92 5.11
C GLU A 77 -4.42 0.35 6.52
N PRO A 78 -3.66 -0.72 6.80
CA PRO A 78 -3.80 -2.01 6.13
C PRO A 78 -5.14 -2.70 6.44
N ALA A 79 -5.90 -2.17 7.40
CA ALA A 79 -7.33 -2.39 7.55
C ALA A 79 -7.97 -1.08 8.04
N PRO A 80 -8.97 -0.53 7.32
CA PRO A 80 -9.64 0.69 7.74
C PRO A 80 -10.45 0.45 9.03
N SER A 81 -10.65 1.51 9.83
CA SER A 81 -11.28 1.40 11.17
C SER A 81 -12.62 0.66 11.13
N TRP A 82 -13.46 0.97 10.14
CA TRP A 82 -14.77 0.35 9.95
C TRP A 82 -14.72 -1.14 9.64
N ALA A 83 -13.60 -1.66 9.12
CA ALA A 83 -13.45 -3.08 8.76
C ALA A 83 -12.79 -3.91 9.88
N ARG A 84 -12.08 -3.28 10.82
CA ARG A 84 -11.34 -3.98 11.89
C ARG A 84 -12.24 -4.79 12.81
N ASP A 85 -13.48 -4.35 12.99
CA ASP A 85 -14.48 -5.02 13.83
C ASP A 85 -15.07 -6.28 13.15
N TRP A 86 -14.95 -6.37 11.83
CA TRP A 86 -15.47 -7.48 11.01
C TRP A 86 -14.39 -8.46 10.57
N LEU A 87 -13.12 -8.11 10.78
CA LEU A 87 -11.96 -8.86 10.34
C LEU A 87 -11.24 -9.47 11.53
N THR A 88 -10.85 -10.74 11.41
CA THR A 88 -9.98 -11.37 12.40
C THR A 88 -8.58 -10.74 12.30
N PRO A 89 -8.02 -10.20 13.39
CA PRO A 89 -6.69 -9.61 13.35
C PRO A 89 -5.64 -10.67 13.00
N PRO A 90 -4.60 -10.32 12.23
CA PRO A 90 -3.47 -11.21 11.98
C PRO A 90 -2.68 -11.46 13.28
N TYR A 91 -1.77 -12.46 13.27
CA TYR A 91 -0.92 -12.77 14.41
C TYR A 91 -0.22 -11.50 14.95
N GLY A 92 -0.37 -11.23 16.25
CA GLY A 92 0.14 -10.02 16.90
C GLY A 92 -0.84 -8.83 16.95
N GLY A 93 -2.04 -8.95 16.38
CA GLY A 93 -3.08 -7.93 16.47
C GLY A 93 -2.96 -6.81 15.42
N TRP A 94 -4.01 -5.99 15.31
CA TRP A 94 -4.05 -4.85 14.39
C TRP A 94 -2.91 -3.85 14.61
N LEU A 95 -2.52 -3.63 15.88
CA LEU A 95 -1.43 -2.71 16.22
C LEU A 95 -0.09 -3.17 15.64
N ALA A 96 0.28 -4.44 15.84
CA ALA A 96 1.54 -4.98 15.33
C ALA A 96 1.56 -4.99 13.80
N PHE A 97 0.43 -5.37 13.18
CA PHE A 97 0.33 -5.39 11.73
C PHE A 97 0.42 -4.00 11.12
N ASN A 98 -0.27 -3.02 11.71
CA ASN A 98 -0.17 -1.62 11.29
C ASN A 98 1.26 -1.09 11.47
N ALA A 99 1.92 -1.39 12.60
CA ALA A 99 3.31 -0.99 12.82
C ALA A 99 4.26 -1.57 11.77
N LEU A 100 4.16 -2.87 11.49
CA LEU A 100 4.98 -3.52 10.46
C LEU A 100 4.71 -2.96 9.06
N TYR A 101 3.44 -2.68 8.75
CA TYR A 101 3.04 -2.05 7.49
C TYR A 101 3.70 -0.69 7.31
N TRP A 102 3.66 0.17 8.32
CA TRP A 102 4.29 1.48 8.28
C TRP A 102 5.82 1.40 8.26
N VAL A 103 6.42 0.49 9.03
CA VAL A 103 7.87 0.26 8.98
C VAL A 103 8.29 -0.17 7.58
N PHE A 104 7.55 -1.07 6.95
CA PHE A 104 7.78 -1.46 5.56
C PHE A 104 7.75 -0.25 4.63
N TRP A 105 6.70 0.57 4.71
CA TRP A 105 6.54 1.75 3.84
C TRP A 105 7.61 2.80 4.04
N MET A 106 7.99 3.08 5.29
CA MET A 106 9.06 4.04 5.58
C MET A 106 10.39 3.56 5.02
N ASN A 107 10.73 2.27 5.17
CA ASN A 107 11.94 1.70 4.58
C ASN A 107 11.89 1.70 3.04
N LEU A 108 10.72 1.42 2.45
CA LEU A 108 10.53 1.46 1.01
C LEU A 108 10.71 2.89 0.47
N ALA A 109 10.05 3.88 1.09
CA ALA A 109 10.17 5.28 0.72
C ALA A 109 11.62 5.75 0.84
N LEU A 110 12.28 5.48 1.97
CA LEU A 110 13.67 5.84 2.22
C LEU A 110 14.63 5.17 1.23
N GLY A 111 14.41 3.89 0.93
CA GLY A 111 15.20 3.15 -0.06
C GLY A 111 15.04 3.70 -1.47
N LEU A 112 13.80 4.01 -1.88
CA LEU A 112 13.51 4.61 -3.19
C LEU A 112 14.11 6.00 -3.31
N THR A 113 13.94 6.87 -2.32
CA THR A 113 14.51 8.23 -2.35
C THR A 113 16.02 8.19 -2.36
N ASN A 114 16.66 7.36 -1.53
CA ASN A 114 18.13 7.25 -1.51
C ASN A 114 18.69 6.68 -2.81
N SER A 115 17.91 5.88 -3.53
CA SER A 115 18.33 5.30 -4.81
C SER A 115 18.16 6.25 -6.00
N LEU A 116 17.50 7.41 -5.84
CA LEU A 116 17.33 8.37 -6.92
C LEU A 116 18.67 8.92 -7.41
N PRO A 117 18.82 9.18 -8.72
CA PRO A 117 20.04 9.75 -9.30
C PRO A 117 20.11 11.28 -9.04
N LEU A 118 20.01 11.66 -7.77
CA LEU A 118 20.04 13.01 -7.25
C LEU A 118 21.23 13.17 -6.32
N TYR A 119 22.00 14.24 -6.45
CA TYR A 119 23.00 14.64 -5.46
C TYR A 119 22.34 15.56 -4.41
N PRO A 120 22.49 15.33 -3.09
CA PRO A 120 23.50 14.49 -2.43
C PRO A 120 23.07 13.04 -2.08
N LEU A 121 21.94 12.54 -2.59
CA LEU A 121 21.46 11.19 -2.29
C LEU A 121 22.42 10.11 -2.83
N ASP A 122 22.37 8.93 -2.21
CA ASP A 122 23.30 7.82 -2.50
C ASP A 122 23.27 7.38 -3.96
N GLY A 123 22.11 7.42 -4.61
CA GLY A 123 21.96 7.09 -6.04
C GLY A 123 22.73 8.04 -6.96
N GLY A 124 22.86 9.32 -6.60
CA GLY A 124 23.72 10.27 -7.31
C GLY A 124 25.20 9.92 -7.18
N ASN A 125 25.64 9.50 -5.99
CA ASN A 125 27.02 9.06 -5.74
C ASN A 125 27.34 7.72 -6.42
N ILE A 126 26.40 6.78 -6.44
CA ILE A 126 26.51 5.52 -7.19
C ILE A 126 26.66 5.82 -8.68
N LEU A 127 25.81 6.68 -9.24
CA LEU A 127 25.87 7.09 -10.65
C LEU A 127 27.23 7.75 -10.97
N TYR A 128 27.70 8.67 -10.12
CA TYR A 128 29.02 9.30 -10.26
C TYR A 128 30.14 8.27 -10.32
N ASN A 129 30.18 7.33 -9.37
CA ASN A 129 31.23 6.32 -9.29
C ASN A 129 31.19 5.35 -10.47
N ARG A 130 30.00 4.94 -10.90
CA ARG A 130 29.81 4.07 -12.08
C ARG A 130 30.28 4.77 -13.36
N LEU A 131 29.90 6.04 -13.55
CA LEU A 131 30.26 6.82 -14.72
C LEU A 131 31.77 7.12 -14.76
N LYS A 132 32.36 7.48 -13.61
CA LYS A 132 33.82 7.69 -13.50
C LYS A 132 34.60 6.44 -13.89
N ARG A 133 34.13 5.26 -13.46
CA ARG A 133 34.73 3.97 -13.83
C ARG A 133 34.54 3.67 -15.31
N ALA A 134 33.34 3.89 -15.86
CA ALA A 134 33.04 3.65 -17.27
C ALA A 134 33.87 4.52 -18.22
N LEU A 135 34.20 5.76 -17.81
CA LEU A 135 35.02 6.70 -18.59
C LEU A 135 36.54 6.48 -18.45
N GLY A 136 36.98 5.37 -17.82
CA GLY A 136 38.40 5.03 -17.67
C GLY A 136 39.13 5.77 -16.54
N GLY A 137 38.41 6.51 -15.69
CA GLY A 137 39.00 7.21 -14.55
C GLY A 137 39.82 8.46 -14.90
N GLY A 138 40.57 8.95 -13.91
CA GLY A 138 41.36 10.18 -14.03
C GLY A 138 40.55 11.48 -13.97
N ARG A 139 41.24 12.61 -14.19
CA ARG A 139 40.70 13.96 -13.97
C ARG A 139 39.62 14.34 -14.98
N ARG A 140 39.73 13.91 -16.24
CA ARG A 140 38.71 14.16 -17.28
C ARG A 140 37.40 13.42 -16.95
N ALA A 141 37.49 12.12 -16.61
CA ALA A 141 36.32 11.34 -16.20
C ALA A 141 35.63 11.92 -14.97
N GLU A 142 36.38 12.42 -14.00
CA GLU A 142 35.81 13.09 -12.82
C GLU A 142 35.01 14.35 -13.17
N VAL A 143 35.57 15.23 -14.01
CA VAL A 143 34.87 16.47 -14.43
C VAL A 143 33.61 16.14 -15.23
N ILE A 144 33.70 15.19 -16.17
CA ILE A 144 32.55 14.75 -16.97
C ILE A 144 31.49 14.13 -16.06
N SER A 145 31.88 13.23 -15.16
CA SER A 145 30.94 12.53 -14.27
C SER A 145 30.22 13.50 -13.33
N LYS A 146 30.93 14.47 -12.75
CA LYS A 146 30.33 15.52 -11.91
C LYS A 146 29.28 16.33 -12.69
N ARG A 147 29.60 16.73 -13.92
CA ARG A 147 28.66 17.47 -14.78
C ARG A 147 27.43 16.66 -15.13
N VAL A 148 27.62 15.41 -15.57
CA VAL A 148 26.50 14.52 -15.94
C VAL A 148 25.60 14.26 -14.74
N VAL A 149 26.17 13.90 -13.59
CA VAL A 149 25.39 13.66 -12.36
C VAL A 149 24.65 14.91 -11.92
N GLY A 150 25.29 16.09 -12.00
CA GLY A 150 24.63 17.37 -11.71
C GLY A 150 23.44 17.64 -12.63
N LEU A 151 23.61 17.44 -13.94
CA LEU A 151 22.52 17.60 -14.93
C LEU A 151 21.39 16.59 -14.70
N VAL A 152 21.72 15.32 -14.46
CA VAL A 152 20.74 14.27 -14.17
C VAL A 152 20.00 14.58 -12.86
N SER A 153 20.70 15.10 -11.85
CA SER A 153 20.09 15.52 -10.59
C SER A 153 19.10 16.64 -10.81
N VAL A 154 19.49 17.71 -11.51
CA VAL A 154 18.59 18.83 -11.81
C VAL A 154 17.38 18.37 -12.63
N ALA A 155 17.61 17.56 -13.68
CA ALA A 155 16.52 17.02 -14.49
C ALA A 155 15.55 16.15 -13.68
N SER A 156 16.08 15.27 -12.82
CA SER A 156 15.27 14.43 -11.94
C SER A 156 14.47 15.27 -10.95
N PHE A 157 15.09 16.29 -10.36
CA PHE A 157 14.42 17.20 -9.44
C PHE A 157 13.29 17.97 -10.11
N VAL A 158 13.53 18.52 -11.31
CA VAL A 158 12.50 19.21 -12.10
C VAL A 158 11.35 18.26 -12.43
N LEU A 159 11.64 17.04 -12.88
CA LEU A 159 10.62 16.04 -13.20
C LEU A 159 9.73 15.71 -12.00
N LEU A 160 10.31 15.63 -10.80
CA LEU A 160 9.57 15.41 -9.55
C LEU A 160 8.73 16.63 -9.14
N MET A 161 9.16 17.84 -9.49
CA MET A 161 8.43 19.08 -9.18
C MET A 161 7.25 19.36 -10.12
N ILE A 162 7.28 18.85 -11.36
CA ILE A 162 6.18 19.05 -12.34
C ILE A 162 4.80 18.73 -11.78
N PRO A 163 4.51 17.52 -11.24
CA PRO A 163 3.16 17.19 -10.76
C PRO A 163 2.71 18.10 -9.60
N ILE A 164 3.65 18.53 -8.75
CA ILE A 164 3.37 19.43 -7.63
C ILE A 164 2.98 20.81 -8.16
N VAL A 165 3.79 21.38 -9.07
CA VAL A 165 3.54 22.71 -9.66
C VAL A 165 2.24 22.71 -10.48
N MET A 166 2.02 21.68 -11.29
CA MET A 166 0.77 21.52 -12.06
C MET A 166 -0.46 21.42 -11.16
N GLY A 167 -0.32 20.88 -9.96
CA GLY A 167 -1.37 20.82 -8.96
C GLY A 167 -1.81 22.19 -8.41
N PHE A 168 -0.94 23.21 -8.47
CA PHE A 168 -1.26 24.58 -8.04
C PHE A 168 -1.83 25.47 -9.14
N ILE A 169 -1.67 25.08 -10.41
CA ILE A 169 -2.12 25.85 -11.59
C ILE A 169 -3.57 25.49 -11.97
N ARG A 170 -4.06 24.33 -11.52
CA ARG A 170 -5.46 23.89 -11.65
C ARG A 170 -6.29 24.35 -10.46
#